data_AF-A0A945GYH4-F1
#
_entry.id   AF-A0A945GYH4-F1
#
_cell.length_a   1.000
_cell.length_b   1.000
_cell.length_c   1.000
_cell.angle_alpha   90.00
_cell.angle_beta   90.00
_cell.angle_gamma   90.00
#
_symmetry.space_group_name_H-M   'P 1'
#
loop_
_entity.id
_entity.type
_entity.pdbx_description
1 polymer ?
#
loop_
_entity_poly.entity_id
_entity_poly.type
_entity_poly.pdbx_seq_one_letter_code
_entity_poly.pdbx_strand_id
1 'polypeptide(L)' 'MSTTDLTAREVECLQWCAKGKNSAEVGKILGITERTVNWHIDNAIRKTNCVNRVQAVAKAVSLGIITV' A
#
# COMPACT_ATOMS: atom_id res chain seq x y z
N MET A 1 -19.23 -5.05 -9.30
CA MET A 1 -17.77 -5.08 -9.52
C MET A 1 -17.12 -4.81 -8.18
N SER A 2 -16.65 -5.85 -7.50
CA SER A 2 -16.39 -5.81 -6.05
C SER A 2 -15.27 -4.82 -5.71
N THR A 3 -15.64 -3.84 -4.90
CA THR A 3 -14.78 -2.84 -4.27
C THR A 3 -13.66 -3.55 -3.52
N THR A 4 -12.44 -3.34 -3.98
CA THR A 4 -11.18 -3.83 -3.42
C THR A 4 -11.17 -3.97 -1.90
N ASP A 5 -10.94 -5.19 -1.40
CA ASP A 5 -10.83 -5.55 0.03
C ASP A 5 -9.58 -4.98 0.74
N LEU A 6 -9.07 -3.83 0.29
CA LEU A 6 -7.98 -3.13 0.94
C LEU A 6 -8.52 -2.35 2.14
N THR A 7 -7.89 -2.55 3.28
CA THR A 7 -8.15 -1.78 4.49
C THR A 7 -7.60 -0.35 4.34
N ALA A 8 -8.15 0.59 5.11
CA ALA A 8 -7.65 1.97 5.12
C ALA A 8 -6.13 2.06 5.37
N ARG A 9 -5.58 1.22 6.26
CA ARG A 9 -4.13 1.19 6.54
C ARG A 9 -3.30 0.69 5.37
N GLU A 10 -3.79 -0.31 4.64
CA GLU A 10 -3.11 -0.81 3.44
C GLU A 10 -3.10 0.26 2.34
N VAL A 11 -4.20 0.98 2.17
CA VAL A 11 -4.33 2.10 1.23
C VAL A 11 -3.37 3.24 1.61
N GLU A 12 -3.33 3.65 2.87
CA GLU A 12 -2.40 4.68 3.35
C GLU A 12 -0.95 4.29 3.09
N CYS A 13 -0.58 3.04 3.41
CA CYS A 13 0.78 2.54 3.16
C CYS A 13 1.11 2.61 1.67
N LEU A 14 0.24 2.11 0.79
CA LEU A 14 0.44 2.16 -0.65
C LEU A 14 0.51 3.60 -1.19
N GLN A 15 -0.28 4.53 -0.63
CA GLN A 15 -0.29 5.92 -1.05
C GLN A 15 1.03 6.63 -0.76
N TRP A 16 1.60 6.42 0.43
CA TRP A 16 2.92 6.96 0.73
C TRP A 16 4.03 6.29 -0.09
N CYS A 17 3.90 5.00 -0.37
CA CYS A 17 4.80 4.30 -1.29
C CYS A 17 4.73 4.90 -2.70
N ALA A 18 3.54 5.26 -3.16
CA ALA A 18 3.33 5.89 -4.46
C ALA A 18 4.02 7.26 -4.57
N LYS A 19 4.09 7.99 -3.45
CA LYS A 19 4.86 9.24 -3.30
C LYS A 19 6.38 9.03 -3.17
N GLY A 20 6.87 7.81 -3.34
CA GLY A 20 8.31 7.48 -3.28
C GLY A 20 8.86 7.29 -1.87
N LYS A 21 8.01 7.15 -0.84
CA LYS A 21 8.47 6.92 0.53
C LYS A 21 8.83 5.47 0.79
N ASN A 22 9.92 5.25 1.51
CA ASN A 22 10.32 3.93 1.94
C ASN A 22 9.52 3.47 3.17
N SER A 23 9.52 2.17 3.45
CA SER A 23 8.69 1.59 4.53
C SER A 23 9.02 2.16 5.92
N ALA A 24 10.26 2.57 6.17
CA ALA A 24 10.68 3.21 7.42
C ALA A 24 10.13 4.65 7.54
N GLU A 25 10.16 5.43 6.47
CA GLU A 25 9.54 6.77 6.41
C GLU A 25 8.02 6.68 6.56
N VAL A 26 7.38 5.74 5.86
CA VAL A 26 5.94 5.49 6.00
C VAL A 26 5.61 5.12 7.44
N GLY A 27 6.45 4.30 8.09
CA GLY A 27 6.28 3.95 9.49
C GLY A 27 6.35 5.17 10.41
N LYS A 28 7.33 6.05 10.18
CA LYS A 28 7.45 7.32 10.91
C LYS A 28 6.24 8.24 10.70
N ILE A 29 5.71 8.32 9.48
CA ILE A 29 4.54 9.15 9.15
C ILE A 29 3.27 8.60 9.80
N LEU A 30 3.06 7.29 9.75
CA LEU A 30 1.86 6.63 10.26
C LEU A 30 1.94 6.28 11.76
N GLY A 31 3.10 6.50 12.41
CA GLY A 31 3.31 6.17 13.82
C GLY A 31 3.41 4.66 14.09
N ILE A 32 3.83 3.87 13.11
CA ILE A 32 3.96 2.41 13.20
C ILE A 32 5.37 1.95 12.83
N THR A 33 5.73 0.72 13.18
CA THR A 33 7.05 0.18 12.84
C THR A 33 7.15 -0.13 11.34
N GLU A 34 8.37 -0.07 10.79
CA GLU A 34 8.64 -0.49 9.41
C GLU A 34 8.14 -1.92 9.14
N ARG A 35 8.29 -2.82 10.11
CA ARG A 35 7.78 -4.19 10.04
C ARG A 35 6.26 -4.22 9.84
N THR A 36 5.52 -3.38 10.57
CA THR A 36 4.06 -3.26 10.44
C THR A 36 3.68 -2.71 9.07
N VAL A 37 4.42 -1.74 8.54
CA VAL A 37 4.20 -1.22 7.19
C VAL A 37 4.40 -2.31 6.14
N ASN A 38 5.51 -3.06 6.22
CA ASN A 38 5.78 -4.16 5.29
C ASN A 38 4.68 -5.24 5.38
N TRP A 39 4.18 -5.54 6.58
CA TRP A 39 3.05 -6.44 6.76
C TRP A 39 1.76 -5.95 6.07
N HIS A 40 1.44 -4.66 6.18
CA HIS A 40 0.30 -4.07 5.45
C HIS A 40 0.51 -4.14 3.94
N ILE A 41 1.71 -3.81 3.45
CA ILE A 41 2.03 -3.86 2.02
C ILE A 41 1.94 -5.29 1.49
N ASP A 42 2.44 -6.29 2.21
CA ASP A 42 2.35 -7.71 1.81
C ASP A 42 0.91 -8.19 1.74
N ASN A 43 0.06 -7.81 2.70
CA ASN A 43 -1.36 -8.11 2.64
C ASN A 43 -2.02 -7.42 1.44
N ALA A 44 -1.68 -6.16 1.17
CA ALA A 44 -2.18 -5.42 0.03
C ALA A 44 -1.77 -6.08 -1.30
N ILE A 45 -0.51 -6.54 -1.41
CA ILE A 45 0.01 -7.28 -2.55
C ILE A 45 -0.79 -8.57 -2.76
N ARG A 46 -1.02 -9.35 -1.70
CA ARG A 46 -1.82 -10.59 -1.77
C ARG A 46 -3.26 -10.32 -2.21
N LYS A 47 -3.92 -9.31 -1.64
CA LYS A 47 -5.30 -8.95 -1.94
C LYS A 47 -5.48 -8.42 -3.36
N THR A 48 -4.51 -7.65 -3.85
CA THR A 48 -4.51 -7.14 -5.23
C THR A 48 -4.00 -8.16 -6.23
N ASN A 49 -3.60 -9.35 -5.79
CA ASN A 49 -2.97 -10.39 -6.61
C ASN A 49 -1.78 -9.87 -7.43
N CYS A 50 -0.91 -9.10 -6.78
CA CYS A 50 0.33 -8.59 -7.35
C CYS A 50 1.53 -9.40 -6.86
N VAL A 51 2.69 -9.28 -7.52
CA VAL A 51 3.92 -9.94 -7.06
C VAL A 51 4.92 -9.01 -6.38
N ASN A 52 4.75 -7.70 -6.53
CA ASN A 52 5.64 -6.72 -5.90
C ASN A 52 4.88 -5.45 -5.49
N ARG A 53 5.50 -4.67 -4.60
CA ARG A 53 4.91 -3.41 -4.09
C ARG A 53 4.63 -2.40 -5.20
N VAL A 54 5.47 -2.36 -6.24
CA VAL A 54 5.33 -1.40 -7.35
C VAL A 54 4.10 -1.73 -8.20
N GLN A 55 3.85 -3.01 -8.48
CA GLN A 55 2.64 -3.49 -9.13
C GLN A 55 1.41 -3.25 -8.27
N ALA A 56 1.50 -3.49 -6.96
CA ALA A 56 0.38 -3.20 -6.05
C ALA A 56 0.05 -1.70 -6.05
N VAL A 57 1.05 -0.82 -6.02
CA VAL A 57 0.87 0.63 -6.16
C VAL A 57 0.28 0.99 -7.52
N ALA A 58 0.86 0.51 -8.63
CA ALA A 58 0.39 0.80 -9.98
C ALA A 58 -1.05 0.31 -10.19
N LYS A 59 -1.39 -0.86 -9.66
CA LYS A 59 -2.74 -1.42 -9.71
C LYS A 59 -3.70 -0.61 -8.84
N ALA A 60 -3.29 -0.20 -7.64
CA ALA A 60 -4.11 0.66 -6.79
C ALA A 60 -4.37 2.04 -7.42
N VAL A 61 -3.39 2.61 -8.13
CA VAL A 61 -3.57 3.83 -8.94
C VAL A 61 -4.53 3.58 -10.11
N SER A 62 -4.32 2.49 -10.86
CA SER A 62 -5.18 2.13 -12.00
C SER A 62 -6.62 1.82 -11.60
N LEU A 63 -6.84 1.35 -10.37
CA LEU A 63 -8.16 1.10 -9.79
C LEU A 63 -8.80 2.36 -9.17
N GLY A 64 -8.08 3.49 -9.13
CA GLY A 64 -8.56 4.73 -8.53
C GLY A 64 -8.62 4.71 -7.00
N ILE A 65 -7.91 3.78 -6.35
CA ILE A 65 -7.91 3.59 -4.88
C ILE A 65 -6.98 4.60 -4.21
N ILE A 66 -5.85 4.88 -4.86
CA ILE A 66 -4.87 5.87 -4.41
C ILE A 66 -4.55 6.84 -5.54
N THR A 67 -4.26 8.07 -5.17
CA THR A 67 -3.79 9.11 -6.09
C THR A 67 -2.31 9.34 -5.85
N VAL A 68 -1.54 9.31 -6.94
CA VAL A 68 -0.11 9.68 -7.00
C VAL A 68 0.06 11.19 -6.94
#